data_AF-A0A958DDG3-F1
#
_entry.id   AF-A0A958DDG3-F1
#
_cell.length_a   1.000
_cell.length_b   1.000
_cell.length_c   1.000
_cell.angle_alpha   90.00
_cell.angle_beta   90.00
_cell.angle_gamma   90.00
#
_symmetry.space_group_name_H-M   'P 1'
#
loop_
_entity.id
_entity.type
_entity.pdbx_description
1 polymer ?
#
loop_
_entity_poly.entity_id
_entity_poly.type
_entity_poly.pdbx_seq_one_letter_code
_entity_poly.pdbx_strand_id
1 'polypeptide(L)' 'MSECGCEIEIRDESQRKVLIVLLAINATMFIFELGLGWYAESTGLIADSMDMLADAIVYGIGL' A
#
# COMPACT_ATOMS: atom_id res chain seq x y z
N MET A 1 1.83 -18.13 -17.94
CA MET A 1 1.14 -16.82 -17.84
C MET A 1 2.12 -15.93 -17.11
N SER A 2 3.13 -15.48 -17.85
CA SER A 2 3.20 -14.12 -18.40
C SER A 2 3.55 -13.13 -17.29
N GLU A 3 4.86 -12.89 -17.16
CA GLU A 3 5.50 -11.66 -16.69
C GLU A 3 4.84 -10.96 -15.49
N CYS A 4 5.26 -11.27 -14.26
CA CYS A 4 5.17 -10.28 -13.18
C CYS A 4 6.54 -9.63 -13.01
N GLY A 5 6.86 -8.75 -13.97
CA GLY A 5 7.99 -7.84 -13.89
C GLY A 5 7.68 -6.76 -12.87
N CYS A 6 7.95 -7.02 -11.59
CA CYS A 6 7.97 -5.99 -10.55
C CYS A 6 9.35 -5.33 -10.47
N GLU A 7 9.90 -4.90 -11.61
CA GLU A 7 11.04 -3.98 -11.62
C GLU A 7 10.46 -2.57 -11.49
N ILE A 8 10.42 -2.04 -10.27
CA ILE A 8 10.12 -0.64 -10.01
C ILE A 8 11.35 0.17 -10.50
N GLU A 9 11.43 0.43 -11.80
CA GLU A 9 12.50 1.24 -12.38
C GLU A 9 12.15 2.73 -12.19
N ILE A 10 12.51 3.30 -11.03
CA ILE A 10 12.29 4.73 -10.73
C ILE A 10 13.30 5.56 -11.50
N ARG A 11 12.89 6.00 -12.69
CA ARG A 11 13.73 6.80 -13.60
C ARG A 11 13.42 8.29 -13.60
N ASP A 12 12.40 8.72 -12.86
CA ASP A 12 11.92 10.11 -12.91
C ASP A 12 11.56 10.64 -11.51
N GLU A 13 12.05 11.84 -11.20
CA GLU A 13 11.74 12.62 -10.00
C GLU A 13 10.24 12.96 -9.88
N SER A 14 9.51 12.93 -10.99
CA SER A 14 8.05 13.04 -11.02
C SER A 14 7.34 11.78 -10.49
N GLN A 15 7.85 10.58 -10.79
CA GLN A 15 7.32 9.30 -10.32
C GLN A 15 7.49 9.15 -8.80
N ARG A 16 8.59 9.70 -8.26
CA ARG A 16 8.89 9.69 -6.83
C ARG A 16 7.82 10.40 -6.00
N LYS A 17 7.33 11.55 -6.47
CA LYS A 17 6.22 12.27 -5.81
C LYS A 17 4.94 11.46 -5.79
N VAL A 18 4.62 10.79 -6.89
CA VAL A 18 3.44 9.93 -6.98
C VAL A 18 3.54 8.77 -6.00
N LEU A 19 4.70 8.09 -5.92
CA LEU A 19 4.93 7.01 -4.97
C LEU A 19 4.77 7.46 -3.51
N ILE A 20 5.31 8.63 -3.14
CA ILE A 20 5.16 9.18 -1.80
C ILE A 20 3.68 9.43 -1.46
N VAL A 21 2.91 9.94 -2.43
CA VAL A 21 1.45 10.15 -2.24
C VAL A 21 0.73 8.81 -2.08
N LEU A 22 1.01 7.82 -2.93
CA LEU A 22 0.40 6.50 -2.84
C LEU A 22 0.75 5.76 -1.54
N LEU A 23 2.01 5.88 -1.10
CA LEU A 23 2.48 5.38 0.20
C LEU A 23 1.70 6.01 1.35
N ALA A 24 1.56 7.34 1.34
CA ALA A 24 0.84 8.06 2.40
C ALA A 24 -0.65 7.67 2.46
N ILE A 25 -1.30 7.50 1.30
CA ILE A 25 -2.71 7.10 1.22
C ILE A 25 -2.89 5.68 1.77
N ASN A 26 -2.11 4.70 1.28
CA ASN A 26 -2.21 3.31 1.72
C ASN A 26 -1.89 3.14 3.21
N ALA A 27 -0.83 3.80 3.70
CA ALA A 27 -0.48 3.74 5.11
C ALA A 27 -1.57 4.35 6.00
N THR A 28 -2.20 5.44 5.56
CA THR A 28 -3.30 6.06 6.32
C THR A 28 -4.52 5.17 6.35
N MET A 29 -4.97 4.64 5.19
CA MET A 29 -6.12 3.74 5.13
C MET A 29 -5.89 2.46 5.94
N PHE A 30 -4.70 1.85 5.87
CA PHE A 30 -4.33 0.69 6.70
C PHE A 30 -4.62 0.93 8.19
N ILE A 31 -4.18 2.06 8.77
CA ILE A 31 -4.39 2.35 10.19
C ILE A 31 -5.88 2.54 10.51
N PHE A 32 -6.61 3.22 9.63
CA PHE A 32 -8.05 3.44 9.82
C PHE A 32 -8.84 2.13 9.73
N GLU A 33 -8.63 1.33 8.69
CA GLU A 33 -9.38 0.10 8.46
C GLU A 33 -8.97 -1.04 9.38
N LEU A 34 -7.71 -1.09 9.80
CA LEU A 34 -7.30 -2.00 10.87
C LEU A 34 -7.98 -1.61 12.19
N GLY A 35 -8.01 -0.32 12.52
CA GLY A 35 -8.68 0.18 13.73
C GLY A 35 -10.18 -0.07 13.73
N LEU A 36 -10.85 0.24 12.61
CA LEU A 36 -12.27 -0.01 12.41
C LEU A 36 -12.58 -1.50 12.31
N GLY A 37 -11.75 -2.28 11.64
CA GLY A 37 -11.88 -3.73 11.49
C GLY A 37 -11.74 -4.45 12.82
N TRP A 38 -10.83 -4.00 13.68
CA TRP A 38 -10.74 -4.50 15.04
C TRP A 38 -11.96 -4.08 15.87
N TYR A 39 -12.37 -2.81 15.82
CA TYR A 39 -13.55 -2.34 16.55
C TYR A 39 -14.84 -3.06 16.12
N ALA A 40 -14.99 -3.34 14.84
CA ALA A 40 -16.14 -4.02 14.25
C ALA A 40 -16.02 -5.55 14.24
N GLU A 41 -14.91 -6.11 14.76
CA GLU A 41 -14.60 -7.54 14.73
C GLU A 41 -14.73 -8.16 13.32
N SER A 42 -14.39 -7.37 12.29
CA SER A 42 -14.56 -7.72 10.88
C SER A 42 -13.25 -8.21 10.29
N THR A 43 -13.15 -9.52 10.11
CA THR A 43 -12.04 -10.16 9.39
C THR A 43 -11.91 -9.63 7.95
N GLY A 44 -13.01 -9.18 7.34
CA GLY A 44 -12.99 -8.60 5.99
C GLY A 44 -12.24 -7.27 5.94
N LEU A 45 -12.51 -6.35 6.88
CA LEU A 45 -11.78 -5.07 6.97
C LEU A 45 -10.31 -5.29 7.34
N ILE A 46 -10.03 -6.25 8.22
CA ILE A 46 -8.65 -6.58 8.59
C ILE A 46 -7.89 -7.10 7.36
N ALA A 47 -8.50 -7.98 6.56
CA ALA A 47 -7.90 -8.49 5.33
C ALA A 47 -7.65 -7.38 4.30
N ASP A 48 -8.63 -6.50 4.08
CA ASP A 48 -8.49 -5.35 3.16
C ASP A 48 -7.35 -4.41 3.58
N SER A 49 -7.24 -4.13 4.88
CA SER A 49 -6.14 -3.32 5.43
C SER A 49 -4.76 -3.98 5.21
N MET A 50 -4.68 -5.32 5.22
CA MET A 50 -3.42 -6.03 4.97
C MET A 50 -2.93 -5.88 3.53
N ASP A 51 -3.84 -5.82 2.55
CA ASP A 51 -3.49 -5.56 1.15
C ASP A 51 -2.88 -4.15 1.01
N MET A 52 -3.42 -3.15 1.72
CA MET A 52 -2.89 -1.78 1.74
C MET A 52 -1.53 -1.69 2.45
N LEU A 53 -1.28 -2.52 3.46
CA LEU A 53 0.03 -2.65 4.07
C LEU A 53 1.06 -3.20 3.08
N ALA A 54 0.68 -4.20 2.27
CA ALA A 54 1.57 -4.75 1.25
C ALA A 54 1.94 -3.69 0.21
N ASP A 55 0.97 -2.90 -0.27
CA ASP A 55 1.20 -1.80 -1.20
C ASP A 55 2.13 -0.73 -0.59
N ALA A 56 1.91 -0.36 0.68
CA ALA A 56 2.77 0.58 1.39
C ALA A 56 4.23 0.08 1.50
N ILE A 57 4.44 -1.21 1.76
CA ILE A 57 5.79 -1.81 1.81
C ILE A 57 6.44 -1.76 0.42
N VAL A 58 5.71 -2.12 -0.63
CA VAL A 58 6.22 -2.10 -2.01
C VAL A 58 6.61 -0.68 -2.43
N TYR A 59 5.78 0.32 -2.14
CA TYR A 59 6.11 1.72 -2.43
C TYR A 59 7.27 2.23 -1.58
N GLY A 60 7.37 1.81 -0.32
CA GLY A 60 8.49 2.16 0.55
C GLY A 60 9.82 1.58 0.07
N ILE A 61 9.83 0.37 -0.48
CA ILE A 61 11.01 -0.27 -1.06
C ILE A 61 11.37 0.38 -2.41
N GLY A 62 10.37 0.77 -3.20
CA GLY A 62 10.57 1.39 -4.51
C GLY A 62 11.07 2.84 -4.46
N LEU A 63 10.90 3.54 -3.33
CA LEU A 63 11.20 4.97 -3.16
C LEU A 63 12.69 5.31 -2.98
#